data_AF-A7RLR3-F1
#
_entry.id   AF-A7RLR3-F1
#
_cell.length_a   1.000
_cell.length_b   1.000
_cell.length_c   1.000
_cell.angle_alpha   90.00
_cell.angle_beta   90.00
_cell.angle_gamma   90.00
#
_symmetry.space_group_name_H-M   'P 1'
#
loop_
_entity.id
_entity.type
_entity.pdbx_description
1 polymer ?
#
loop_
_entity_poly.entity_id
_entity_poly.type
_entity_poly.pdbx_seq_one_letter_code
_entity_poly.pdbx_strand_id
1 'polypeptide(L)'
;CSFCGKSFGNPRALELHVRRHSGHRPYDCQFCSKSFFQPSERAVHMRTHTGARPYRCPYCLKLFRYSGDLKQHINIHTGQRPYQCESCSKAFTNHSTLRQHRRIHTGERPYKCEICDRTYRYHSSLKQHLATHT
;
A
#
# COMPACT_ATOMS: atom_id res chain seq x y z
N CYS A 1 -17.59 -8.19 -17.80
CA CYS A 1 -16.65 -7.24 -18.44
C CYS A 1 -16.03 -7.97 -19.60
N SER A 2 -16.16 -7.45 -20.82
CA SER A 2 -15.64 -8.08 -22.05
C SER A 2 -14.11 -8.22 -22.07
N PHE A 3 -13.37 -7.36 -21.38
CA PHE A 3 -11.91 -7.37 -21.38
C PHE A 3 -11.27 -8.39 -20.43
N CYS A 4 -11.96 -8.78 -19.34
CA CYS A 4 -11.35 -9.60 -18.28
C CYS A 4 -12.29 -10.64 -17.65
N GLY A 5 -13.49 -10.83 -18.21
CA GLY A 5 -14.47 -11.81 -17.74
C GLY A 5 -15.16 -11.48 -16.41
N LYS A 6 -14.76 -10.41 -15.69
CA LYS A 6 -15.36 -10.08 -14.38
C LYS A 6 -16.83 -9.70 -14.46
N SER A 7 -17.65 -10.25 -13.57
CA SER A 7 -19.07 -9.93 -13.42
C SER A 7 -19.30 -8.77 -12.44
N PHE A 8 -20.31 -7.95 -12.70
CA PHE A 8 -20.65 -6.79 -11.88
C PHE A 8 -22.16 -6.75 -11.65
N GLY A 9 -22.58 -6.45 -10.41
CA GLY A 9 -24.00 -6.43 -10.03
C GLY A 9 -24.77 -5.20 -10.53
N ASN A 10 -24.11 -4.20 -11.13
CA ASN A 10 -24.79 -3.08 -11.78
C ASN A 10 -23.95 -2.48 -12.92
N PRO A 11 -24.59 -1.80 -13.90
CA PRO A 11 -23.92 -1.22 -15.06
C PRO A 11 -22.89 -0.14 -14.68
N ARG A 12 -23.18 0.70 -13.69
CA ARG A 12 -22.27 1.76 -13.23
C ARG A 12 -20.94 1.19 -12.72
N ALA A 13 -20.97 0.09 -11.97
CA ALA A 13 -19.78 -0.59 -11.49
C ALA A 13 -18.97 -1.20 -12.63
N LEU A 14 -19.64 -1.74 -13.66
CA LEU A 14 -18.99 -2.21 -14.87
C LEU A 14 -18.34 -1.06 -15.64
N GLU A 15 -19.02 0.07 -15.82
CA GLU A 15 -18.48 1.25 -16.50
C GLU A 15 -17.21 1.78 -15.81
N LEU A 16 -17.29 1.99 -14.49
CA LEU A 16 -16.13 2.43 -13.69
C LEU A 16 -14.98 1.42 -13.76
N HIS A 17 -15.30 0.12 -13.82
CA HIS A 17 -14.30 -0.91 -14.02
C HIS A 17 -13.65 -0.82 -15.41
N VAL A 18 -14.42 -0.59 -16.48
CA VAL A 18 -13.91 -0.49 -17.85
C VAL A 18 -12.94 0.68 -17.99
N ARG A 19 -13.15 1.80 -17.28
CA ARG A 19 -12.18 2.92 -17.26
C ARG A 19 -10.77 2.47 -16.86
N ARG A 20 -10.66 1.46 -15.98
CA ARG A 20 -9.36 0.92 -15.55
C ARG A 20 -8.60 0.21 -16.69
N HIS A 21 -9.31 -0.36 -17.67
CA HIS A 21 -8.69 -0.96 -18.86
C HIS A 21 -8.20 0.12 -19.82
N SER A 22 -8.99 1.17 -20.03
CA SER A 22 -8.61 2.29 -20.92
C SER A 22 -7.48 3.17 -20.36
N GLY A 23 -7.18 3.07 -19.06
CA GLY A 23 -6.27 3.98 -18.38
C GLY A 23 -6.79 5.41 -18.23
N HIS A 24 -7.99 5.73 -18.74
CA HIS A 24 -8.58 7.05 -18.69
C HIS A 24 -8.94 7.46 -17.25
N ARG A 25 -8.33 8.55 -16.79
CA ARG A 25 -8.45 9.08 -15.42
C ARG A 25 -8.92 10.53 -15.45
N PRO A 26 -10.22 10.79 -15.54
CA PRO A 26 -10.75 12.14 -15.80
C PRO A 26 -10.65 13.11 -14.61
N TYR A 27 -10.15 12.67 -13.45
CA TYR A 27 -10.16 13.48 -12.24
C TYR A 27 -8.73 13.86 -11.83
N ASP A 28 -8.27 15.02 -12.29
CA ASP A 28 -6.92 15.52 -12.03
C ASP A 28 -6.76 16.21 -10.67
N CYS A 29 -5.63 16.01 -10.03
CA CYS A 29 -5.23 16.80 -8.87
C CYS A 29 -4.72 18.18 -9.34
N GLN A 30 -5.15 19.24 -8.66
CA GLN A 30 -4.72 20.60 -8.99
C GLN A 30 -3.34 20.95 -8.42
N PHE A 31 -2.83 20.13 -7.50
CA PHE A 31 -1.57 20.37 -6.79
C PHE A 31 -0.45 19.41 -7.19
N CYS A 32 -0.73 18.41 -8.03
CA CYS A 32 0.28 17.49 -8.57
C CYS A 32 -0.20 16.81 -9.85
N SER A 33 0.70 16.17 -10.59
CA SER A 33 0.40 15.49 -11.86
C SER A 33 -0.36 14.16 -11.73
N LYS A 34 -1.09 13.94 -10.63
CA LYS A 34 -1.84 12.69 -10.40
C LYS A 34 -3.29 12.83 -10.84
N SER A 35 -3.76 11.83 -11.57
CA SER A 35 -5.16 11.72 -12.01
C SER A 35 -5.81 10.44 -11.47
N PHE A 36 -7.12 10.48 -11.26
CA PHE A 36 -7.91 9.42 -10.62
C PHE A 36 -9.06 8.95 -11.50
N PHE A 37 -9.57 7.73 -11.25
CA PHE A 37 -10.67 7.14 -12.03
C PHE A 37 -12.04 7.60 -11.51
N GLN A 38 -12.10 8.05 -10.25
CA GLN A 38 -13.32 8.52 -9.60
C GLN A 38 -13.10 9.84 -8.84
N PRO A 39 -14.15 10.68 -8.68
CA PRO A 39 -14.05 11.92 -7.92
C PRO A 39 -13.76 11.65 -6.43
N SER A 40 -14.29 10.56 -5.88
CA SER A 40 -14.08 10.13 -4.50
C SER A 40 -12.61 9.81 -4.22
N GLU A 41 -11.94 9.13 -5.14
CA GLU A 41 -10.50 8.83 -5.07
C GLU A 41 -9.67 10.12 -5.05
N ARG A 42 -9.99 11.07 -5.96
CA ARG A 42 -9.36 12.40 -5.97
C ARG A 42 -9.59 13.13 -4.65
N ALA A 43 -10.82 13.19 -4.15
CA ALA A 43 -11.16 13.88 -2.90
C ALA A 43 -10.40 13.28 -1.69
N VAL A 44 -10.29 11.96 -1.64
CA VAL A 44 -9.50 11.24 -0.64
C VAL A 44 -7.99 11.52 -0.80
N HIS A 45 -7.50 11.63 -2.04
CA HIS A 45 -6.13 12.04 -2.33
C HIS A 45 -5.85 13.48 -1.90
N MET A 46 -6.77 14.43 -2.02
CA MET A 46 -6.55 15.83 -1.61
C MET A 46 -6.09 15.97 -0.14
N ARG A 47 -6.43 15.00 0.71
CA ARG A 47 -5.92 14.89 2.09
C ARG A 47 -4.39 14.80 2.18
N THR A 48 -3.70 14.48 1.09
CA THR A 48 -2.23 14.52 1.01
C THR A 48 -1.69 15.94 0.92
N HIS A 49 -2.44 16.85 0.31
CA HIS A 49 -2.07 18.25 0.18
C HIS A 49 -2.53 19.07 1.38
N THR A 50 -3.75 18.83 1.88
CA THR A 50 -4.30 19.57 3.03
C THR A 50 -3.77 19.09 4.38
N GLY A 51 -3.10 17.94 4.43
CA GLY A 51 -2.69 17.31 5.69
C GLY A 51 -3.85 16.69 6.49
N ALA A 52 -5.08 16.70 5.97
CA ALA A 52 -6.25 16.19 6.68
C ALA A 52 -6.10 14.72 7.11
N ARG A 53 -6.34 14.46 8.39
CA ARG A 53 -6.27 13.14 9.02
C ARG A 53 -7.51 12.89 9.89
N PRO A 54 -8.67 12.60 9.27
CA PRO A 54 -9.96 12.59 9.97
C PRO A 54 -10.14 11.39 10.90
N TYR A 55 -9.28 10.36 10.82
CA TYR A 55 -9.47 9.13 11.57
C TYR A 55 -8.55 9.11 12.80
N ARG A 56 -9.14 9.17 13.99
CA ARG A 56 -8.41 9.15 15.27
C ARG A 56 -8.40 7.76 15.88
N CYS A 57 -7.25 7.34 16.42
CA CYS A 57 -7.17 6.11 17.20
C CYS A 57 -7.94 6.23 18.52
N PRO A 58 -8.74 5.22 18.91
CA PRO A 58 -9.43 5.26 20.21
C PRO A 58 -8.49 4.94 21.38
N TYR A 59 -7.36 4.27 21.14
CA TYR A 59 -6.40 3.86 22.18
C TYR A 59 -5.23 4.83 22.35
N CYS A 60 -5.01 5.74 21.40
CA CYS A 60 -3.96 6.76 21.48
C CYS A 60 -4.33 8.01 20.66
N LEU A 61 -3.55 9.09 20.77
CA LEU A 61 -3.86 10.35 20.08
C LEU A 61 -3.44 10.38 18.58
N LYS A 62 -3.02 9.25 18.00
CA LYS A 62 -2.56 9.21 16.60
C LYS A 62 -3.72 9.39 15.62
N LEU A 63 -3.48 10.22 14.61
CA LEU A 63 -4.41 10.53 13.53
C LEU A 63 -3.96 9.91 12.20
N PHE A 64 -4.92 9.42 11.41
CA PHE A 64 -4.72 8.71 10.15
C PHE A 64 -5.49 9.36 9.01
N ARG A 65 -4.92 9.27 7.81
CA ARG A 65 -5.51 9.81 6.57
C ARG A 65 -6.61 8.91 6.01
N TYR A 66 -6.43 7.60 6.16
CA TYR A 66 -7.35 6.57 5.67
C TYR A 66 -7.86 5.70 6.82
N SER A 67 -9.11 5.26 6.73
CA SER A 67 -9.74 4.38 7.74
C SER A 67 -9.07 3.01 7.79
N GLY A 68 -8.60 2.50 6.65
CA GLY A 68 -7.84 1.25 6.55
C GLY A 68 -6.54 1.30 7.37
N ASP A 69 -5.82 2.42 7.32
CA ASP A 69 -4.59 2.61 8.11
C ASP A 69 -4.90 2.61 9.61
N LEU A 70 -5.99 3.27 10.02
CA LEU A 70 -6.44 3.23 11.42
C LEU A 70 -6.80 1.80 11.84
N LYS A 71 -7.56 1.06 11.03
CA LYS A 71 -7.94 -0.33 11.32
C LYS A 71 -6.70 -1.22 11.49
N GLN A 72 -5.73 -1.09 10.60
CA GLN A 72 -4.45 -1.80 10.71
C GLN A 72 -3.65 -1.36 11.95
N HIS A 73 -3.67 -0.07 12.29
CA HIS A 73 -2.98 0.44 13.46
C HIS A 73 -3.57 -0.10 14.77
N ILE A 74 -4.90 -0.23 14.85
CA ILE A 74 -5.60 -0.77 16.03
C ILE A 74 -5.08 -2.17 16.40
N ASN A 75 -4.68 -2.99 15.42
CA ASN A 75 -4.08 -4.31 15.65
C ASN A 75 -2.87 -4.28 16.60
N ILE A 76 -2.15 -3.14 16.68
CA ILE A 76 -1.02 -2.97 17.60
C ILE A 76 -1.50 -2.88 19.05
N HIS A 77 -2.64 -2.24 19.29
CA HIS A 77 -3.22 -2.09 20.62
C HIS A 77 -3.94 -3.37 21.07
N THR A 78 -4.62 -4.05 20.15
CA THR A 78 -5.37 -5.29 20.46
C THR A 78 -4.49 -6.54 20.44
N GLY A 79 -3.25 -6.43 19.94
CA GLY A 79 -2.36 -7.58 19.73
C GLY A 79 -2.78 -8.50 18.58
N GLN A 80 -3.83 -8.15 17.82
CA GLN A 80 -4.30 -8.97 16.71
C GLN A 80 -3.25 -9.07 15.60
N ARG A 81 -3.00 -10.29 15.13
CA ARG A 81 -2.06 -10.58 14.04
C ARG A 81 -2.74 -11.44 12.98
N PRO A 82 -3.64 -10.85 12.16
CA PRO A 82 -4.49 -11.63 11.26
C PRO A 82 -3.73 -12.23 10.06
N TYR A 83 -2.46 -11.88 9.85
CA TYR A 83 -1.68 -12.32 8.70
C TYR A 83 -0.62 -13.33 9.14
N GLN A 84 -0.89 -14.61 8.97
CA GLN A 84 0.02 -15.69 9.35
C GLN A 84 0.91 -16.12 8.17
N CYS A 85 2.17 -16.41 8.47
CA CYS A 85 3.07 -17.07 7.54
C CYS A 85 2.86 -18.59 7.60
N GLU A 86 2.45 -19.18 6.49
CA GLU A 86 2.22 -20.63 6.39
C GLU A 86 3.52 -21.44 6.54
N SER A 87 4.67 -20.87 6.19
CA SER A 87 5.96 -21.57 6.25
C SER A 87 6.58 -21.65 7.64
N CYS A 88 6.20 -20.79 8.60
CA CYS A 88 6.79 -20.78 9.93
C CYS A 88 5.83 -20.36 11.06
N SER A 89 4.54 -20.29 10.78
CA SER A 89 3.45 -19.89 11.69
C SER A 89 3.59 -18.50 12.34
N LYS A 90 4.59 -17.69 11.98
CA LYS A 90 4.74 -16.32 12.47
C LYS A 90 3.60 -15.44 11.97
N ALA A 91 2.98 -14.70 12.87
CA ALA A 91 1.85 -13.83 12.57
C ALA A 91 2.22 -12.34 12.61
N PHE A 92 1.63 -11.56 11.72
CA PHE A 92 1.90 -10.14 11.51
C PHE A 92 0.62 -9.30 11.60
N THR A 93 0.77 -8.05 12.02
CA THR A 93 -0.33 -7.08 12.13
C THR A 93 -0.82 -6.58 10.76
N ASN A 94 -0.01 -6.77 9.72
CA ASN A 94 -0.32 -6.32 8.36
C ASN A 94 0.26 -7.21 7.26
N HIS A 95 -0.41 -7.21 6.10
CA HIS A 95 -0.06 -8.03 4.94
C HIS A 95 1.29 -7.67 4.32
N SER A 96 1.64 -6.38 4.27
CA SER A 96 2.91 -5.93 3.67
C SER A 96 4.12 -6.45 4.43
N THR A 97 4.08 -6.46 5.76
CA THR A 97 5.12 -7.04 6.62
C THR A 97 5.19 -8.55 6.45
N LEU A 98 4.07 -9.25 6.33
CA LEU A 98 4.07 -10.68 5.99
C LEU A 98 4.74 -10.94 4.63
N ARG A 99 4.39 -10.17 3.59
CA ARG A 99 5.00 -10.29 2.26
C ARG A 99 6.51 -10.06 2.30
N GLN A 100 6.96 -9.04 3.02
CA GLN A 100 8.38 -8.78 3.22
C GLN A 100 9.07 -9.92 3.99
N HIS A 101 8.43 -10.45 5.03
CA HIS A 101 8.92 -11.57 5.81
C HIS A 101 9.09 -12.84 4.97
N ARG A 102 8.18 -13.11 4.03
CA ARG A 102 8.28 -14.29 3.14
C ARG A 102 9.58 -14.34 2.33
N ARG A 103 10.25 -13.20 2.10
CA ARG A 103 11.59 -13.15 1.46
C ARG A 103 12.68 -13.86 2.26
N ILE A 104 12.44 -14.12 3.55
CA ILE A 104 13.33 -14.94 4.37
C ILE A 104 13.30 -16.39 3.90
N HIS A 105 12.12 -16.90 3.54
CA HIS A 105 11.94 -18.27 3.08
C HIS A 105 12.33 -18.45 1.62
N THR A 106 12.04 -17.48 0.76
CA THR A 106 12.37 -17.56 -0.68
C THR A 106 13.81 -17.19 -1.00
N GLY A 107 14.51 -16.51 -0.09
CA GLY A 107 15.84 -15.96 -0.36
C GLY A 107 15.84 -14.73 -1.29
N GLU A 108 14.68 -14.17 -1.65
CA GLU A 108 14.57 -13.03 -2.57
C GLU A 108 15.30 -11.78 -2.02
N ARG A 109 16.18 -11.20 -2.84
CA ARG A 109 16.98 -9.99 -2.53
C ARG A 109 16.80 -8.94 -3.62
N PRO A 110 15.63 -8.28 -3.68
CA PRO A 110 15.24 -7.46 -4.84
C PRO A 110 15.97 -6.11 -4.91
N TYR A 111 16.71 -5.72 -3.87
CA TYR A 111 17.37 -4.42 -3.81
C TYR A 111 18.85 -4.59 -4.12
N LYS A 112 19.29 -4.08 -5.27
CA LYS A 112 20.69 -4.15 -5.72
C LYS A 112 21.41 -2.83 -5.44
N CYS A 113 22.67 -2.92 -5.05
CA CYS A 113 23.58 -1.79 -5.02
C CYS A 113 24.17 -1.59 -6.41
N GLU A 114 23.96 -0.42 -7.02
CA GLU A 114 24.47 -0.14 -8.36
C GLU A 114 25.98 0.18 -8.38
N ILE A 115 26.61 0.34 -7.21
CA ILE A 115 28.06 0.63 -7.11
C ILE A 115 28.88 -0.66 -7.03
N CYS A 116 28.39 -1.69 -6.34
CA CYS A 116 29.15 -2.94 -6.11
C CYS A 116 28.35 -4.23 -6.29
N ASP A 117 27.19 -4.13 -6.95
CA ASP A 117 26.27 -5.23 -7.30
C ASP A 117 25.71 -6.08 -6.14
N ARG A 118 26.03 -5.75 -4.89
CA ARG A 118 25.52 -6.46 -3.72
C ARG A 118 23.99 -6.33 -3.62
N THR A 119 23.33 -7.45 -3.34
CA THR A 119 21.87 -7.49 -3.21
C THR A 119 21.41 -7.61 -1.76
N TYR A 120 20.24 -7.05 -1.46
CA TYR A 120 19.68 -6.94 -0.12
C TYR A 120 18.21 -7.37 -0.12
N ARG A 121 17.79 -8.01 0.98
CA ARG A 121 16.39 -8.41 1.20
C ARG A 121 15.46 -7.22 1.44
N TYR A 122 15.99 -6.18 2.08
CA TYR A 122 15.26 -4.99 2.51
C TYR A 122 15.93 -3.71 2.02
N HIS A 123 15.10 -2.73 1.64
CA HIS A 123 15.57 -1.41 1.20
C HIS A 123 16.37 -0.68 2.29
N SER A 124 15.99 -0.86 3.56
CA SER A 124 16.74 -0.29 4.70
C SER A 124 18.17 -0.82 4.76
N SER A 125 18.38 -2.10 4.49
CA SER A 125 19.72 -2.72 4.45
C SER A 125 20.54 -2.18 3.27
N LEU A 126 19.94 -2.00 2.09
CA LEU A 126 20.61 -1.32 0.98
C LEU A 126 20.98 0.11 1.34
N LYS A 127 20.04 0.89 1.90
CA LYS A 127 20.30 2.28 2.30
C LYS A 127 21.44 2.40 3.31
N GLN A 128 21.50 1.51 4.30
CA GLN A 128 22.60 1.46 5.25
C GLN A 128 23.92 1.12 4.55
N HIS A 129 23.91 0.18 3.61
CA HIS A 129 25.10 -0.14 2.82
C HIS A 129 25.55 1.01 1.91
N LEU A 130 24.63 1.75 1.28
CA LEU A 130 25.00 2.87 0.42
C LEU A 130 25.78 3.96 1.18
N ALA A 131 25.57 4.09 2.49
CA ALA A 131 26.36 4.98 3.35
C ALA A 131 27.82 4.52 3.56
N THR A 132 28.21 3.33 3.08
CA THR A 132 29.62 2.90 3.04
C THR A 132 30.33 3.29 1.75
N HIS A 133 29.60 3.84 0.77
CA HIS A 133 30.14 4.32 -0.52
C HIS A 133 30.20 5.85 -0.61
N THR A 134 29.72 6.53 0.44
CA THR A 134 29.89 7.97 0.66
C THR A 134 31.18 8.20 1.42
#